data_AF-A0A1J5X044-F1
#
_entry.id   AF-A0A1J5X044-F1
#
_cell.length_a   1.000
_cell.length_b   1.000
_cell.length_c   1.000
_cell.angle_alpha   90.00
_cell.angle_beta   90.00
_cell.angle_gamma   90.00
#
_symmetry.space_group_name_H-M   'P 1'
#
loop_
_entity.id
_entity.type
_entity.pdbx_description
1 polymer ?
#
loop_
_entity_poly.entity_id
_entity_poly.type
_entity_poly.pdbx_seq_one_letter_code
_entity_poly.pdbx_strand_id
1 'polypeptide(L)'
;MNQKEFLSVFLSRHVASAPVRIEALTAASMHTAAELCVLARKREERLNKTTTPEETVLFGHELAVYRFALAAKEAWEKTPSFKKMVPFPPSRVGDNPGTIKGLFKVVAEKIVAKKEELKEFVSLRKVKSIYAKWKQGFLDLMQK
;
A
#
# COMPACT_ATOMS: atom_id res chain seq x y z
N MET A 1 0.80 0.77 -7.96
CA MET A 1 0.70 -0.71 -7.93
C MET A 1 -0.67 -0.99 -7.38
N ASN A 2 -1.46 -1.92 -7.94
CA ASN A 2 -2.81 -2.13 -7.41
C ASN A 2 -2.75 -2.84 -6.03
N GLN A 3 -3.81 -2.74 -5.23
CA GLN A 3 -3.82 -3.29 -3.87
C GLN A 3 -3.53 -4.79 -3.86
N LYS A 4 -4.10 -5.55 -4.81
CA LYS A 4 -3.94 -7.01 -4.88
C LYS A 4 -2.48 -7.41 -5.14
N GLU A 5 -1.79 -6.72 -6.04
CA GLU A 5 -0.36 -6.90 -6.30
C GLU A 5 0.48 -6.55 -5.08
N PHE A 6 0.20 -5.42 -4.42
CA PHE A 6 0.91 -5.04 -3.20
C PHE A 6 0.77 -6.11 -2.12
N LEU A 7 -0.47 -6.55 -1.84
CA LEU A 7 -0.73 -7.55 -0.80
C LEU A 7 -0.04 -8.87 -1.12
N SER A 8 -0.09 -9.32 -2.38
CA SER A 8 0.59 -10.55 -2.82
C SER A 8 2.11 -10.47 -2.64
N VAL A 9 2.73 -9.37 -3.07
CA VAL A 9 4.18 -9.14 -2.93
C VAL A 9 4.59 -8.96 -1.47
N PHE A 10 3.77 -8.30 -0.66
CA PHE A 10 4.03 -8.11 0.77
C PHE A 10 4.02 -9.45 1.50
N LEU A 11 2.99 -10.27 1.28
CA LEU A 11 2.82 -11.56 1.94
C LEU A 11 3.86 -12.59 1.49
N SER A 12 4.28 -12.57 0.22
CA SER A 12 5.31 -13.50 -0.28
C SER A 12 6.69 -13.31 0.34
N ARG A 13 6.99 -12.10 0.85
CA ARG A 13 8.24 -11.77 1.55
C ARG A 13 8.27 -12.23 3.01
N HIS A 14 7.15 -12.71 3.55
CA HIS A 14 7.08 -13.21 4.92
C HIS A 14 7.29 -14.73 5.01
N VAL A 15 7.86 -15.16 6.14
CA VAL A 15 8.28 -16.55 6.44
C VAL A 15 7.08 -17.50 6.67
N ALA A 16 5.85 -17.00 6.63
CA ALA A 16 4.65 -17.81 6.80
C ALA A 16 4.53 -18.92 5.74
N SER A 17 3.87 -20.02 6.13
CA SER A 17 3.56 -21.12 5.22
C SER A 17 2.69 -20.66 4.04
N ALA A 18 2.77 -21.36 2.92
CA ALA A 18 1.96 -21.04 1.74
C ALA A 18 0.45 -20.97 2.02
N PRO A 19 -0.16 -21.90 2.79
CA PRO A 19 -1.59 -21.82 3.15
C PRO A 19 -1.96 -20.53 3.89
N VAL A 20 -1.19 -20.18 4.94
CA VAL A 20 -1.41 -18.95 5.72
C VAL A 20 -1.33 -17.72 4.82
N ARG A 21 -0.39 -17.67 3.88
CA ARG A 21 -0.25 -16.53 2.96
C ARG A 21 -1.44 -16.39 2.01
N ILE A 22 -1.97 -17.49 1.47
CA ILE A 22 -3.12 -17.47 0.55
C ILE A 22 -4.39 -17.02 1.29
N GLU A 23 -4.61 -17.55 2.48
CA GLU A 23 -5.74 -17.18 3.32
C GLU A 23 -5.63 -15.73 3.79
N ALA A 24 -4.43 -15.28 4.19
CA ALA A 24 -4.18 -13.90 4.58
C ALA A 24 -4.40 -12.92 3.42
N LEU A 25 -4.02 -13.30 2.19
CA LEU A 25 -4.27 -12.50 1.00
C LEU A 25 -5.76 -12.32 0.75
N THR A 26 -6.53 -13.41 0.89
CA THR A 26 -7.99 -13.40 0.76
C THR A 26 -8.61 -12.49 1.82
N ALA A 27 -8.25 -12.69 3.09
CA ALA A 27 -8.75 -11.88 4.21
C ALA A 27 -8.38 -10.40 4.06
N ALA A 28 -7.14 -10.07 3.69
CA ALA A 28 -6.70 -8.68 3.47
C ALA A 28 -7.42 -8.02 2.28
N SER A 29 -7.86 -8.80 1.29
CA SER A 29 -8.63 -8.28 0.15
C SER A 29 -10.08 -7.98 0.52
N MET A 30 -10.67 -8.78 1.42
CA MET A 30 -12.08 -8.68 1.81
C MET A 30 -12.34 -7.68 2.93
N HIS A 31 -11.42 -7.57 3.89
CA HIS A 31 -11.66 -6.85 5.14
C HIS A 31 -10.90 -5.52 5.23
N THR A 32 -11.43 -4.61 6.04
CA THR A 32 -10.73 -3.38 6.47
C THR A 32 -9.71 -3.69 7.57
N ALA A 33 -8.74 -2.78 7.81
CA ALA A 33 -7.77 -2.98 8.90
C ALA A 33 -8.45 -3.04 10.28
N ALA A 34 -9.50 -2.24 10.50
CA ALA A 34 -10.28 -2.27 11.74
C ALA A 34 -10.97 -3.63 11.96
N GLU A 35 -11.62 -4.17 10.93
CA GLU A 35 -12.24 -5.51 10.99
C GLU A 35 -11.21 -6.60 11.28
N LEU A 36 -10.06 -6.57 10.59
CA LEU A 36 -8.99 -7.54 10.79
C LEU A 36 -8.43 -7.48 12.22
N CYS A 37 -8.31 -6.29 12.81
CA CYS A 37 -7.90 -6.12 14.20
C CYS A 37 -8.91 -6.77 15.17
N VAL A 38 -10.21 -6.56 14.96
CA VAL A 38 -11.26 -7.18 15.78
C VAL A 38 -11.24 -8.71 15.63
N LEU A 39 -11.12 -9.22 14.40
CA LEU A 39 -11.05 -10.65 14.14
C LEU A 39 -9.82 -11.30 14.78
N ALA A 40 -8.65 -10.68 14.65
CA ALA A 40 -7.43 -11.17 15.28
C ALA A 40 -7.58 -11.26 16.81
N ARG A 41 -8.10 -10.20 17.45
CA ARG A 41 -8.37 -10.21 18.91
C ARG A 41 -9.32 -11.32 19.31
N LYS A 42 -10.42 -11.50 18.57
CA LYS A 42 -11.40 -12.55 18.86
C LYS A 42 -10.79 -13.95 18.76
N ARG A 43 -9.88 -14.19 17.82
CA ARG A 43 -9.18 -15.49 17.69
C ARG A 43 -8.14 -15.67 18.78
N GLU A 44 -7.42 -14.63 19.16
CA GLU A 44 -6.49 -14.64 20.29
C GLU A 44 -7.20 -14.95 21.62
N GLU A 45 -8.36 -14.33 21.88
CA GLU A 45 -9.17 -14.65 23.06
C GLU A 45 -9.66 -16.09 23.08
N ARG A 46 -10.01 -16.66 21.92
CA ARG A 46 -10.42 -18.08 21.81
C ARG A 46 -9.25 -19.01 22.07
N LEU A 47 -8.09 -18.73 21.47
CA LEU A 47 -6.86 -19.49 21.67
C LEU A 47 -6.43 -19.51 23.15
N ASN A 48 -6.62 -18.41 23.88
CA ASN A 48 -6.32 -18.34 25.31
C ASN A 48 -7.29 -19.16 26.17
N LYS A 49 -8.49 -19.46 25.67
CA LYS A 49 -9.53 -20.22 26.39
C LYS A 49 -9.54 -21.70 26.04
N THR A 50 -8.82 -22.11 25.01
CA THR A 50 -8.86 -23.48 24.51
C THR A 50 -7.96 -24.40 25.31
N THR A 51 -8.49 -25.58 25.61
CA THR A 51 -7.81 -26.62 26.39
C THR A 51 -7.45 -27.83 25.55
N THR A 52 -7.95 -27.92 24.31
CA THR A 52 -7.68 -29.03 23.41
C THR A 52 -6.53 -28.71 22.43
N PRO A 53 -5.64 -29.66 22.13
CA PRO A 53 -4.56 -29.47 21.16
C PRO A 53 -5.07 -29.12 19.76
N GLU A 54 -6.16 -29.75 19.31
CA GLU A 54 -6.73 -29.55 17.97
C GLU A 54 -7.26 -28.12 17.79
N GLU A 55 -7.99 -27.61 18.77
CA GLU A 55 -8.46 -26.22 18.76
C GLU A 55 -7.30 -25.22 18.86
N THR A 56 -6.26 -25.56 19.63
CA THR A 56 -5.07 -24.72 19.75
C THR A 56 -4.38 -24.56 18.40
N VAL A 57 -4.23 -25.64 17.63
CA VAL A 57 -3.67 -25.60 16.27
C VAL A 57 -4.57 -24.79 15.34
N LEU A 58 -5.88 -25.02 15.36
CA LEU A 58 -6.84 -24.32 14.52
C LEU A 58 -6.85 -22.81 14.78
N PHE A 59 -7.04 -22.40 16.04
CA PHE A 59 -7.10 -20.98 16.41
C PHE A 59 -5.75 -20.30 16.28
N GLY A 60 -4.64 -21.03 16.48
CA GLY A 60 -3.29 -20.55 16.20
C GLY A 60 -3.09 -20.22 14.72
N HIS A 61 -3.55 -21.11 13.82
CA HIS A 61 -3.53 -20.88 12.37
C HIS A 61 -4.40 -19.68 11.98
N GLU A 62 -5.66 -19.63 12.42
CA GLU A 62 -6.57 -18.52 12.13
C GLU A 62 -6.02 -17.17 12.64
N LEU A 63 -5.44 -17.15 13.84
CA LEU A 63 -4.81 -15.95 14.40
C LEU A 63 -3.65 -15.48 13.54
N ALA A 64 -2.80 -16.40 13.08
CA ALA A 64 -1.69 -16.08 12.17
C ALA A 64 -2.21 -15.46 10.87
N VAL A 65 -3.24 -16.06 10.25
CA VAL A 65 -3.89 -15.54 9.04
C VAL A 65 -4.34 -14.09 9.22
N TYR A 66 -5.10 -13.79 10.28
CA TYR A 66 -5.60 -12.43 10.49
C TYR A 66 -4.50 -11.43 10.85
N ARG A 67 -3.47 -11.84 11.58
CA ARG A 67 -2.30 -10.98 11.87
C ARG A 67 -1.53 -10.61 10.61
N PHE A 68 -1.26 -11.58 9.73
CA PHE A 68 -0.61 -11.31 8.44
C PHE A 68 -1.48 -10.44 7.53
N ALA A 69 -2.78 -10.71 7.48
CA ALA A 69 -3.71 -9.89 6.72
C ALA A 69 -3.75 -8.43 7.21
N LEU A 70 -3.81 -8.24 8.54
CA LEU A 70 -3.78 -6.92 9.16
C LEU A 70 -2.49 -6.16 8.83
N ALA A 71 -1.34 -6.80 9.02
CA ALA A 71 -0.04 -6.18 8.71
C ALA A 71 0.06 -5.74 7.25
N ALA A 72 -0.40 -6.58 6.31
CA ALA A 72 -0.43 -6.24 4.89
C ALA A 72 -1.39 -5.09 4.59
N LYS A 73 -2.56 -5.06 5.24
CA LYS A 73 -3.56 -4.00 5.07
C LYS A 73 -3.07 -2.66 5.61
N GLU A 74 -2.48 -2.64 6.82
CA GLU A 74 -1.90 -1.43 7.39
C GLU A 74 -0.73 -0.90 6.56
N ALA A 75 0.12 -1.80 6.04
CA ALA A 75 1.22 -1.41 5.17
C ALA A 75 0.70 -0.78 3.87
N TRP A 76 -0.38 -1.33 3.30
CA TRP A 76 -1.07 -0.72 2.18
C TRP A 76 -1.64 0.65 2.57
N GLU A 77 -2.33 0.80 3.70
CA GLU A 77 -2.89 2.07 4.15
C GLU A 77 -1.84 3.15 4.40
N LYS A 78 -0.69 2.79 4.99
CA LYS A 78 0.47 3.67 5.20
C LYS A 78 1.22 4.00 3.91
N THR A 79 0.99 3.27 2.82
CA THR A 79 1.62 3.56 1.53
C THR A 79 1.15 4.93 1.01
N PRO A 80 2.06 5.87 0.72
CA PRO A 80 1.71 7.21 0.25
C PRO A 80 0.80 7.17 -0.99
N SER A 81 -0.13 8.12 -1.09
CA SER A 81 -1.16 8.19 -2.14
C SER A 81 -0.57 8.10 -3.56
N PHE A 82 0.61 8.67 -3.79
CA PHE A 82 1.27 8.62 -5.10
C PHE A 82 1.69 7.20 -5.53
N LYS A 83 2.08 6.33 -4.60
CA LYS A 83 2.40 4.91 -4.87
C LYS A 83 1.14 4.04 -5.10
N LYS A 84 0.00 4.48 -4.55
CA LYS A 84 -1.32 3.87 -4.78
C LYS A 84 -1.90 4.28 -6.14
N MET A 85 -1.70 5.52 -6.55
CA MET A 85 -2.23 6.08 -7.80
C MET A 85 -1.41 5.68 -9.04
N VAL A 86 -0.13 5.32 -8.89
CA VAL A 86 0.73 5.01 -10.03
C VAL A 86 1.47 3.69 -9.77
N PRO A 87 1.45 2.70 -10.70
CA PRO A 87 2.37 1.57 -10.69
C PRO A 87 3.81 2.08 -10.62
N PHE A 88 4.52 1.74 -9.54
CA PHE A 88 5.95 2.01 -9.41
C PHE A 88 6.68 0.66 -9.40
N PRO A 89 7.76 0.48 -10.19
CA PRO A 89 8.39 1.48 -11.05
C PRO A 89 7.44 1.94 -12.16
N PRO A 90 7.50 3.22 -12.59
CA PRO A 90 6.88 3.60 -13.84
C PRO A 90 7.41 2.56 -14.83
N SER A 91 6.50 1.91 -15.54
CA SER A 91 6.90 0.98 -16.59
C SER A 91 7.99 1.66 -17.42
N ARG A 92 8.86 0.86 -18.05
CA ARG A 92 9.92 1.33 -18.97
C ARG A 92 9.43 2.30 -20.06
N VAL A 93 8.12 2.57 -20.13
CA VAL A 93 7.49 3.71 -20.78
C VAL A 93 7.84 5.00 -20.02
N GLY A 94 9.07 5.47 -20.25
CA GLY A 94 9.33 6.90 -20.16
C GLY A 94 8.27 7.66 -20.97
N ASP A 95 7.97 8.88 -20.52
CA ASP A 95 7.38 9.91 -21.37
C ASP A 95 5.91 9.70 -21.78
N ASN A 96 5.01 9.39 -20.84
CA ASN A 96 3.59 9.70 -21.05
C ASN A 96 3.16 11.00 -20.35
N PRO A 97 3.35 12.18 -20.98
CA PRO A 97 2.94 13.47 -20.43
C PRO A 97 1.42 13.59 -20.22
N GLY A 98 0.61 12.70 -20.83
CA GLY A 98 -0.83 12.62 -20.59
C GLY A 98 -1.17 12.20 -19.16
N THR A 99 -0.39 11.30 -18.56
CA THR A 99 -0.59 10.82 -17.18
C THR A 99 -0.15 11.87 -16.15
N ILE A 100 0.84 12.69 -16.50
CA ILE A 100 1.29 13.84 -15.71
C ILE A 100 0.17 14.89 -15.61
N LYS A 101 -0.59 15.15 -16.70
CA LYS A 101 -1.76 16.05 -16.66
C LYS A 101 -2.83 15.59 -15.65
N GLY A 102 -3.05 14.27 -15.51
CA GLY A 102 -3.99 13.71 -14.53
C GLY A 102 -3.54 13.93 -13.07
N LEU A 103 -2.24 13.78 -12.80
CA LEU A 103 -1.62 14.11 -11.51
C LEU A 103 -1.81 15.60 -11.16
N PHE A 104 -1.63 16.49 -12.14
CA PHE A 104 -1.87 17.92 -11.95
C PHE A 104 -3.34 18.28 -11.76
N LYS A 105 -4.29 17.55 -12.36
CA LYS A 105 -5.73 17.83 -12.16
C LYS A 105 -6.17 17.54 -10.72
N VAL A 106 -5.76 16.41 -10.16
CA VAL A 106 -6.09 16.03 -8.77
C VAL A 106 -5.39 16.94 -7.75
N VAL A 107 -4.14 17.32 -8.03
CA VAL A 107 -3.39 18.28 -7.21
C VAL A 107 -3.96 19.69 -7.34
N ALA A 108 -4.32 20.13 -8.55
CA ALA A 108 -4.98 21.40 -8.79
C ALA A 108 -6.35 21.45 -8.12
N GLU A 109 -7.19 20.42 -8.20
CA GLU A 109 -8.48 20.40 -7.50
C GLU A 109 -8.33 20.49 -5.97
N LYS A 110 -7.28 19.90 -5.40
CA LYS A 110 -6.94 20.08 -3.97
C LYS A 110 -6.36 21.46 -3.64
N ILE A 111 -5.65 22.11 -4.57
CA ILE A 111 -5.01 23.42 -4.36
C ILE A 111 -5.95 24.58 -4.78
N VAL A 112 -6.96 24.36 -5.61
CA VAL A 112 -7.98 25.34 -6.06
C VAL A 112 -8.82 25.89 -4.90
N ALA A 113 -8.79 25.26 -3.72
CA ALA A 113 -9.28 25.85 -2.48
C ALA A 113 -8.52 27.14 -2.06
N LYS A 114 -7.32 27.39 -2.60
CA LYS A 114 -6.48 28.59 -2.39
C LYS A 114 -6.26 29.33 -3.71
N LYS A 115 -7.36 29.69 -4.35
CA LYS A 115 -7.44 30.15 -5.75
C LYS A 115 -6.67 31.43 -6.08
N GLU A 116 -6.24 32.21 -5.09
CA GLU A 116 -5.57 33.51 -5.33
C GLU A 116 -4.04 33.44 -5.38
N GLU A 117 -3.40 32.44 -4.77
CA GLU A 117 -1.92 32.38 -4.69
C GLU A 117 -1.24 31.79 -5.95
N LEU A 118 -2.01 31.31 -6.93
CA LEU A 118 -1.50 30.44 -8.00
C LEU A 118 -1.29 31.10 -9.36
N LYS A 119 -1.69 32.36 -9.57
CA LYS A 119 -1.52 33.01 -10.89
C LYS A 119 -0.05 33.26 -11.27
N GLU A 120 0.87 33.21 -10.30
CA GLU A 120 2.28 33.57 -10.52
C GLU A 120 3.28 32.40 -10.56
N PHE A 121 2.88 31.19 -10.17
CA PHE A 121 3.76 30.02 -10.14
C PHE A 121 2.99 28.87 -10.81
N VAL A 122 3.30 28.38 -12.00
CA VAL A 122 4.56 27.71 -12.32
C VAL A 122 4.75 27.70 -13.85
N SER A 123 5.82 28.30 -14.37
CA SER A 123 6.17 28.09 -15.78
C SER A 123 6.56 26.62 -16.00
N LEU A 124 6.14 26.04 -17.13
CA LEU A 124 6.52 24.67 -17.53
C LEU A 124 8.03 24.40 -17.42
N ARG A 125 8.85 25.44 -17.62
CA ARG A 125 10.31 25.39 -17.43
C ARG A 125 10.70 25.11 -15.98
N LYS A 126 10.04 25.75 -14.99
CA LYS A 126 10.28 25.53 -13.56
C LYS A 126 9.84 24.13 -13.13
N VAL A 127 8.72 23.63 -13.67
CA VAL A 127 8.25 22.24 -13.45
C VAL A 127 9.26 21.23 -13.98
N LYS A 128 9.75 21.39 -15.22
CA LYS A 128 10.73 20.49 -15.83
C LYS A 128 12.04 20.43 -15.01
N SER A 129 12.48 21.57 -14.49
CA SER A 129 13.66 21.65 -13.60
C SER A 129 13.48 20.85 -12.31
N ILE A 130 12.31 20.96 -11.66
CA ILE A 130 12.01 20.23 -10.42
C ILE A 130 11.95 18.73 -10.68
N TYR A 131 11.27 18.32 -11.76
CA TYR A 131 11.17 16.91 -12.14
C TYR A 131 12.53 16.29 -12.48
N ALA A 132 13.40 17.03 -13.19
CA ALA A 132 14.75 16.57 -13.51
C ALA A 132 15.58 16.31 -12.26
N LYS A 133 15.57 17.26 -11.30
CA LYS A 133 16.27 17.08 -10.00
C LYS A 133 15.73 15.91 -9.20
N TRP A 134 14.41 15.75 -9.19
CA TRP A 134 13.76 14.64 -8.49
C TRP A 134 14.10 13.27 -9.10
N LYS A 135 14.10 13.18 -10.44
CA LYS A 135 14.51 11.96 -11.17
C LYS A 135 15.96 11.60 -10.90
N GLN A 136 16.86 12.58 -10.86
CA GLN A 136 18.27 12.37 -10.56
C GLN A 136 18.44 11.77 -9.15
N GLY A 137 17.88 12.42 -8.12
CA GLY A 137 17.99 11.92 -6.75
C GLY A 137 17.35 10.55 -6.54
N PHE A 138 16.30 10.23 -7.30
CA PHE A 138 15.71 8.89 -7.30
C PHE A 138 16.64 7.83 -7.92
N LEU A 139 17.31 8.14 -9.04
CA LEU A 139 18.27 7.22 -9.66
C LEU A 139 19.49 7.00 -8.77
N ASP A 140 19.99 8.05 -8.12
CA ASP A 140 21.13 7.95 -7.20
C ASP A 140 20.81 7.07 -5.97
N LEU A 141 19.56 7.10 -5.49
CA LEU A 141 19.08 6.23 -4.41
C LEU A 141 18.95 4.76 -4.82
N MET A 142 18.74 4.48 -6.12
CA MET A 142 18.58 3.13 -6.66
C MET A 142 19.92 2.47 -7.03
N GLN A 143 21.02 3.21 -7.00
CA GLN A 143 22.39 2.71 -7.26
C GLN A 143 23.14 2.31 -5.97
N LYS A 144 22.49 2.37 -4.80
CA LYS A 144 22.99 1.82 -3.53
C LYS A 144 22.33 0.48 -3.23
#